data_AF-A0A522XNK6-F1
#
_entry.id   AF-A0A522XNK6-F1
#
_cell.length_a   1.000
_cell.length_b   1.000
_cell.length_c   1.000
_cell.angle_alpha   90.00
_cell.angle_beta   90.00
_cell.angle_gamma   90.00
#
_symmetry.space_group_name_H-M   'P 1'
#
loop_
_entity.id
_entity.type
_entity.pdbx_description
1 polymer ?
#
loop_
_entity_poly.entity_id
_entity_poly.type
_entity_poly.pdbx_seq_one_letter_code
_entity_poly.pdbx_strand_id
1 'polypeptide(L)'
;MGKKIKVGLVGIGNCFSGLIQGIEYYRKNPKQQVIGLMHEKIGDYSIYDLEFVAGFDVGINKIGKTINDAIYESPNMVNWVKKQKMPKSKGRVYESPLLDGVGIWVENKVKPLKSKKTQEQITKEIKRKLDETGVEIIVSYLPVGSDKVTQYWAQTCLDTNTAFVNCIPSFIASEGKWGRKFTEKKIPVIGDDIKGQVGATIVHRTLAKLCDDRGTKIEKTYQINVGGNTDFLNMKEQERLVSKRISKTESVQSQLKQRLADDQIYVGPSDFIPFLGNTKLMFMRIEGRQWANIPYNMEVRLEVDDKANSAGIVIDAVRLAKIALDRKMGGPIIPACAYLMKHPPKQMSDPEAKNELEKFIKG
;
A
#
# COMPACT_ATOMS: atom_id res chain seq x y z
N MET A 1 -3.62 17.26 24.94
CA MET A 1 -3.44 17.05 23.48
C MET A 1 -2.87 15.65 23.30
N GLY A 2 -3.49 14.79 22.50
CA GLY A 2 -3.00 13.43 22.25
C GLY A 2 -1.63 13.43 21.56
N LYS A 3 -0.85 12.36 21.75
CA LYS A 3 0.48 12.19 21.15
C LYS A 3 0.33 12.08 19.62
N LYS A 4 0.93 13.00 18.86
CA LYS A 4 0.95 12.96 17.40
C LYS A 4 1.94 11.91 16.90
N ILE A 5 1.66 11.35 15.72
CA ILE A 5 2.53 10.43 14.99
C ILE A 5 3.15 11.21 13.84
N LYS A 6 4.47 11.43 13.88
CA LYS A 6 5.16 12.14 12.80
C LYS A 6 5.49 11.20 11.65
N VAL A 7 4.82 11.42 10.52
CA VAL A 7 4.90 10.54 9.34
C VAL A 7 5.63 11.24 8.20
N GLY A 8 6.59 10.54 7.61
CA GLY A 8 7.22 10.89 6.33
C GLY A 8 6.67 10.02 5.20
N LEU A 9 6.58 10.57 3.99
CA LEU A 9 6.05 9.87 2.82
C LEU A 9 7.09 9.78 1.71
N VAL A 10 7.18 8.62 1.09
CA VAL A 10 7.99 8.41 -0.13
C VAL A 10 7.03 8.11 -1.28
N GLY A 11 7.03 8.97 -2.29
CA GLY A 11 6.07 8.96 -3.38
C GLY A 11 4.77 9.70 -3.01
N ILE A 12 4.67 10.96 -3.43
CA ILE A 12 3.50 11.83 -3.21
C ILE A 12 2.49 11.60 -4.34
N GLY A 13 2.04 10.36 -4.48
CA GLY A 13 1.16 9.90 -5.55
C GLY A 13 -0.33 9.97 -5.20
N ASN A 14 -1.16 9.38 -6.07
CA ASN A 14 -2.61 9.27 -5.89
C ASN A 14 -3.02 8.57 -4.58
N CYS A 15 -2.28 7.54 -4.13
CA CYS A 15 -2.58 6.83 -2.88
C CYS A 15 -2.50 7.77 -1.67
N PHE A 16 -1.40 8.52 -1.57
CA PHE A 16 -1.23 9.50 -0.50
C PHE A 16 -2.22 10.67 -0.62
N SER A 17 -2.48 11.14 -1.85
CA SER A 17 -3.48 12.19 -2.09
C SER A 17 -4.87 11.78 -1.59
N GLY A 18 -5.29 10.54 -1.84
CA GLY A 18 -6.51 9.95 -1.26
C GLY A 18 -6.47 9.92 0.27
N LEU A 19 -5.38 9.42 0.86
CA LEU A 19 -5.26 9.30 2.31
C LEU A 19 -5.42 10.66 3.01
N ILE A 20 -4.66 11.68 2.62
CA ILE A 20 -4.69 12.97 3.31
C ILE A 20 -5.98 13.75 3.06
N GLN A 21 -6.55 13.68 1.85
CA GLN A 21 -7.85 14.30 1.56
C GLN A 21 -8.98 13.60 2.30
N GLY A 22 -8.91 12.27 2.49
CA GLY A 22 -9.86 11.50 3.29
C GLY A 22 -9.85 11.91 4.77
N ILE A 23 -8.67 12.06 5.37
CA ILE A 23 -8.54 12.58 6.75
C ILE A 23 -9.18 13.98 6.86
N GLU A 24 -8.91 14.86 5.90
CA GLU A 24 -9.47 16.21 5.91
C GLU A 24 -10.97 16.24 5.64
N TYR A 25 -11.48 15.34 4.79
CA TYR A 25 -12.92 15.15 4.59
C TYR A 25 -13.60 14.82 5.92
N TYR A 26 -13.10 13.84 6.68
CA TYR A 26 -13.67 13.49 7.97
C TYR A 26 -13.50 14.59 9.03
N ARG A 27 -12.40 15.36 8.99
CA ARG A 27 -12.21 16.50 9.90
C ARG A 27 -13.29 17.57 9.72
N LYS A 28 -13.76 17.76 8.48
CA LYS A 28 -14.81 18.74 8.15
C LYS A 28 -16.23 18.24 8.37
N ASN A 29 -16.39 16.94 8.51
CA ASN A 29 -17.68 16.29 8.69
C ASN A 29 -17.69 15.50 10.02
N PRO A 30 -17.50 16.14 11.19
CA PRO A 30 -17.32 15.44 12.47
C PRO A 30 -18.55 14.66 12.93
N LYS A 31 -19.74 14.93 12.36
CA LYS A 31 -20.97 14.18 12.62
C LYS A 31 -21.08 12.90 11.79
N GLN A 32 -20.26 12.75 10.75
CA GLN A 32 -20.28 11.55 9.92
C GLN A 32 -19.46 10.46 10.59
N GLN A 33 -20.01 9.24 10.59
CA GLN A 33 -19.25 8.06 10.94
C GLN A 33 -18.11 7.87 9.93
N VAL A 34 -16.92 7.59 10.45
CA VAL A 34 -15.77 7.30 9.59
C VAL A 34 -15.95 5.91 8.97
N ILE A 35 -15.92 5.85 7.63
CA ILE A 35 -16.03 4.61 6.85
C ILE A 35 -14.65 4.21 6.33
N GLY A 36 -14.38 2.90 6.32
CA GLY A 36 -13.17 2.35 5.72
C GLY A 36 -11.99 2.21 6.68
N LEU A 37 -12.19 2.43 7.97
CA LEU A 37 -11.24 2.00 8.99
C LEU A 37 -11.70 0.68 9.57
N MET A 38 -10.74 -0.16 9.96
CA MET A 38 -11.07 -1.31 10.78
C MET A 38 -11.37 -0.89 12.22
N HIS A 39 -10.59 0.07 12.72
CA HIS A 39 -10.69 0.60 14.06
C HIS A 39 -10.74 2.13 14.01
N GLU A 40 -11.75 2.71 14.64
CA GLU A 40 -11.83 4.16 14.81
C GLU A 40 -10.62 4.68 15.57
N LYS A 41 -10.18 3.93 16.59
CA LYS A 41 -8.95 4.16 17.35
C LYS A 41 -8.16 2.87 17.50
N ILE A 42 -6.83 2.96 17.38
CA ILE A 42 -5.91 1.86 17.69
C ILE A 42 -5.04 2.36 18.84
N GLY A 43 -5.18 1.74 20.02
CA GLY A 43 -4.67 2.32 21.27
C GLY A 43 -5.23 3.74 21.46
N ASP A 44 -4.36 4.69 21.74
CA ASP A 44 -4.73 6.10 21.92
C ASP A 44 -4.78 6.91 20.62
N TYR A 45 -4.53 6.28 19.46
CA TYR A 45 -4.36 6.97 18.18
C TYR A 45 -5.62 6.96 17.32
N SER A 46 -6.14 8.14 17.03
CA SER A 46 -7.19 8.37 16.04
C SER A 46 -6.60 8.67 14.65
N ILE A 47 -7.45 8.75 13.62
CA ILE A 47 -7.03 9.17 12.28
C ILE A 47 -6.51 10.61 12.21
N TYR A 48 -6.86 11.43 13.19
CA TYR A 48 -6.46 12.85 13.23
C TYR A 48 -5.10 13.05 13.91
N ASP A 49 -4.48 11.97 14.41
CA ASP A 49 -3.21 12.02 15.11
C ASP A 49 -1.99 11.79 14.21
N LEU A 50 -2.23 11.46 12.94
CA LEU A 50 -1.19 11.42 11.92
C LEU A 50 -0.82 12.86 11.51
N GLU A 51 0.46 13.20 11.66
CA GLU A 51 1.03 14.47 11.24
C GLU A 51 2.06 14.22 10.13
N PHE A 52 1.74 14.64 8.90
CA PHE A 52 2.64 14.48 7.76
C PHE A 52 3.66 15.61 7.72
N VAL A 53 4.90 15.32 8.13
CA VAL A 53 5.94 16.32 8.38
C VAL A 53 6.98 16.42 7.25
N ALA A 54 7.14 15.38 6.45
CA ALA A 54 8.07 15.36 5.31
C ALA A 54 7.53 14.50 4.15
N GLY A 55 7.77 14.94 2.92
CA GLY A 55 7.51 14.16 1.72
C GLY A 55 8.78 14.02 0.88
N PHE A 56 8.90 12.94 0.12
CA PHE A 56 10.01 12.70 -0.78
C PHE A 56 9.46 12.21 -2.13
N ASP A 57 9.85 12.88 -3.20
CA ASP A 57 9.38 12.57 -4.55
C ASP A 57 10.50 12.85 -5.57
N VAL A 58 10.29 12.42 -6.82
CA VAL A 58 11.18 12.67 -7.94
C VAL A 58 10.58 13.67 -8.93
N GLY A 59 9.26 13.90 -8.91
CA GLY A 59 8.57 14.78 -9.84
C GLY A 59 8.97 16.25 -9.68
N ILE A 60 9.44 16.88 -10.76
CA ILE A 60 9.92 18.27 -10.77
C ILE A 60 8.86 19.28 -10.30
N ASN A 61 7.59 18.98 -10.52
CA ASN A 61 6.48 19.83 -10.13
C ASN A 61 6.04 19.66 -8.67
N LYS A 62 6.57 18.65 -7.95
CA LYS A 62 6.24 18.36 -6.55
C LYS A 62 7.35 18.80 -5.60
N ILE A 63 8.61 18.56 -5.96
CA ILE A 63 9.77 18.91 -5.12
C ILE A 63 9.78 20.42 -4.82
N GLY A 64 10.02 20.76 -3.56
CA GLY A 64 10.05 22.13 -3.05
C GLY A 64 8.70 22.69 -2.59
N LYS A 65 7.58 22.07 -2.97
CA LYS A 65 6.23 22.49 -2.54
C LYS A 65 5.91 21.99 -1.13
N THR A 66 4.84 22.53 -0.54
CA THR A 66 4.24 21.92 0.64
C THR A 66 3.60 20.58 0.26
N ILE A 67 3.48 19.66 1.21
CA ILE A 67 2.82 18.36 0.99
C ILE A 67 1.40 18.57 0.46
N ASN A 68 0.65 19.51 1.03
CA ASN A 68 -0.74 19.78 0.64
C ASN A 68 -0.88 20.46 -0.72
N ASP A 69 0.15 21.13 -1.22
CA ASP A 69 0.18 21.60 -2.60
C ASP A 69 0.55 20.48 -3.58
N ALA A 70 1.56 19.68 -3.24
CA ALA A 70 2.10 18.64 -4.10
C ALA A 70 1.10 17.52 -4.42
N ILE A 71 0.14 17.23 -3.54
CA ILE A 71 -0.87 16.20 -3.78
C ILE A 71 -1.84 16.52 -4.94
N TYR A 72 -1.94 17.80 -5.34
CA TYR A 72 -2.75 18.25 -6.49
C TYR A 72 -1.95 18.37 -7.78
N GLU A 73 -0.64 18.14 -7.73
CA GLU A 73 0.21 18.24 -8.89
C GLU A 73 0.10 16.99 -9.76
N SER A 74 0.11 17.21 -11.09
CA SER A 74 0.13 16.13 -12.07
C SER A 74 1.24 15.11 -11.75
N PRO A 75 1.04 13.80 -11.96
CA PRO A 75 -0.16 13.17 -12.54
C PRO A 75 -1.19 12.72 -11.50
N ASN A 76 -1.24 13.34 -10.33
CA ASN A 76 -2.29 13.05 -9.34
C ASN A 76 -3.64 13.55 -9.85
N MET A 77 -4.70 12.82 -9.51
CA MET A 77 -6.08 13.03 -9.99
C MET A 77 -7.11 13.08 -8.86
N VAL A 78 -6.74 12.70 -7.63
CA VAL A 78 -7.66 12.72 -6.48
C VAL A 78 -8.04 14.17 -6.15
N ASN A 79 -9.35 14.44 -6.05
CA ASN A 79 -9.91 15.76 -5.76
C ASN A 79 -11.17 15.68 -4.89
N TRP A 80 -11.15 14.83 -3.85
CA TRP A 80 -12.26 14.70 -2.90
C TRP A 80 -12.45 15.95 -2.04
N VAL A 81 -11.36 16.66 -1.76
CA VAL A 81 -11.36 17.98 -1.11
C VAL A 81 -10.74 18.98 -2.06
N LYS A 82 -11.41 20.11 -2.31
CA LYS A 82 -10.87 21.18 -3.18
C LYS A 82 -9.57 21.74 -2.59
N LYS A 83 -8.58 22.04 -3.42
CA LYS A 83 -7.27 22.58 -3.00
C LYS A 83 -7.37 23.78 -2.05
N GLN A 84 -8.25 24.75 -2.34
CA GLN A 84 -8.42 25.96 -1.52
C GLN A 84 -9.01 25.66 -0.14
N LYS A 85 -9.63 24.49 0.00
CA LYS A 85 -10.21 24.02 1.25
C LYS A 85 -9.20 23.19 2.06
N MET A 86 -8.08 22.72 1.51
CA MET A 86 -7.08 21.99 2.32
C MET A 86 -6.39 22.93 3.32
N PRO A 87 -6.10 22.48 4.54
CA PRO A 87 -5.35 23.29 5.50
C PRO A 87 -3.94 23.56 4.98
N LYS A 88 -3.30 24.62 5.48
CA LYS A 88 -1.87 24.85 5.22
C LYS A 88 -1.06 23.76 5.92
N SER A 89 -0.04 23.22 5.24
CA SER A 89 0.91 22.27 5.81
C SER A 89 2.30 22.90 5.90
N LYS A 90 3.01 22.61 7.00
CA LYS A 90 4.43 22.96 7.16
C LYS A 90 5.35 21.94 6.50
N GLY A 91 4.89 20.70 6.32
CA GLY A 91 5.68 19.65 5.69
C GLY A 91 5.96 19.97 4.23
N ARG A 92 7.21 19.78 3.81
CA ARG A 92 7.66 20.03 2.42
C ARG A 92 8.01 18.72 1.73
N VAL A 93 7.98 18.78 0.40
CA VAL A 93 8.45 17.70 -0.46
C VAL A 93 9.90 17.95 -0.83
N TYR A 94 10.75 16.97 -0.54
CA TYR A 94 12.17 16.95 -0.84
C TYR A 94 12.46 15.96 -1.97
N GLU A 95 13.67 16.05 -2.49
CA GLU A 95 14.16 15.19 -3.56
C GLU A 95 14.47 13.78 -3.02
N SER A 96 13.93 12.76 -3.68
CA SER A 96 14.29 11.35 -3.52
C SER A 96 15.28 10.95 -4.62
N PRO A 97 16.21 10.00 -4.39
CA PRO A 97 16.95 9.40 -5.50
C PRO A 97 15.98 8.68 -6.45
N LEU A 98 16.28 8.73 -7.75
CA LEU A 98 15.45 8.13 -8.80
C LEU A 98 15.55 6.59 -8.81
N LEU A 99 16.77 6.05 -8.94
CA LEU A 99 17.07 4.62 -9.09
C LEU A 99 16.11 3.96 -10.11
N ASP A 100 15.38 2.90 -9.73
CA ASP A 100 14.37 2.19 -10.52
C ASP A 100 12.93 2.66 -10.21
N GLY A 101 12.80 3.82 -9.58
CA GLY A 101 11.55 4.41 -9.09
C GLY A 101 10.56 4.87 -10.16
N VAL A 102 10.97 5.01 -11.42
CA VAL A 102 10.11 5.49 -12.53
C VAL A 102 10.23 4.54 -13.71
N GLY A 103 9.09 4.00 -14.15
CA GLY A 103 8.99 3.17 -15.36
C GLY A 103 8.92 3.98 -16.64
N ILE A 104 9.22 3.32 -17.76
CA ILE A 104 9.36 3.97 -19.09
C ILE A 104 8.03 4.62 -19.50
N TRP A 105 6.92 3.93 -19.26
CA TRP A 105 5.57 4.39 -19.63
C TRP A 105 5.07 5.58 -18.81
N VAL A 106 5.64 5.84 -17.64
CA VAL A 106 5.22 6.91 -16.73
C VAL A 106 6.18 8.08 -16.68
N GLU A 107 7.40 7.95 -17.23
CA GLU A 107 8.43 8.98 -17.19
C GLU A 107 7.94 10.33 -17.73
N ASN A 108 7.29 10.34 -18.90
CA ASN A 108 6.76 11.56 -19.52
C ASN A 108 5.66 12.25 -18.70
N LYS A 109 4.96 11.50 -17.85
CA LYS A 109 3.93 12.03 -16.95
C LYS A 109 4.51 12.51 -15.63
N VAL A 110 5.45 11.76 -15.05
CA VAL A 110 6.09 12.07 -13.77
C VAL A 110 7.10 13.22 -13.92
N LYS A 111 7.79 13.29 -15.06
CA LYS A 111 8.85 14.27 -15.36
C LYS A 111 9.86 14.35 -14.21
N PRO A 112 10.66 13.29 -13.99
CA PRO A 112 11.60 13.25 -12.88
C PRO A 112 12.59 14.42 -12.99
N LEU A 113 12.93 15.00 -11.84
CA LEU A 113 13.92 16.07 -11.74
C LEU A 113 15.27 15.55 -12.21
N LYS A 114 15.88 16.23 -13.17
CA LYS A 114 17.28 16.02 -13.55
C LYS A 114 18.18 16.60 -12.46
N SER A 115 18.48 15.79 -11.45
CA SER A 115 19.28 16.22 -10.31
C SER A 115 20.68 16.63 -10.73
N LYS A 116 21.20 17.69 -10.10
CA LYS A 116 22.63 18.04 -10.15
C LYS A 116 23.42 17.43 -8.98
N LYS A 117 22.73 16.76 -8.05
CA LYS A 117 23.32 16.18 -6.85
C LYS A 117 23.69 14.72 -7.10
N THR A 118 24.75 14.26 -6.44
CA THR A 118 25.05 12.83 -6.35
C THR A 118 24.05 12.13 -5.43
N GLN A 119 23.88 10.81 -5.57
CA GLN A 119 23.04 10.03 -4.67
C GLN A 119 23.48 10.17 -3.19
N GLU A 120 24.78 10.33 -2.94
CA GLU A 120 25.30 10.54 -1.58
C GLU A 120 24.87 11.90 -1.01
N GLN A 121 24.92 12.97 -1.81
CA GLN A 121 24.44 14.29 -1.41
C GLN A 121 22.93 14.26 -1.10
N ILE A 122 22.13 13.62 -1.96
CA ILE A 122 20.69 13.42 -1.72
C ILE A 122 20.47 12.64 -0.40
N THR A 123 21.25 11.58 -0.16
CA THR A 123 21.15 10.77 1.06
C THR A 123 21.47 11.57 2.31
N LYS A 124 22.53 12.39 2.29
CA LYS A 124 22.88 13.29 3.40
C LYS A 124 21.75 14.28 3.69
N GLU A 125 21.16 14.87 2.65
CA GLU A 125 20.02 15.77 2.79
C GLU A 125 18.78 15.06 3.37
N ILE A 126 18.45 13.86 2.87
CA ILE A 126 17.32 13.07 3.38
C ILE A 126 17.50 12.78 4.86
N LYS A 127 18.65 12.22 5.28
CA LYS A 127 18.92 11.91 6.70
C LYS A 127 18.80 13.15 7.58
N ARG A 128 19.37 14.28 7.15
CA ARG A 128 19.22 15.56 7.85
C ARG A 128 17.77 16.00 7.96
N LYS A 129 16.96 15.88 6.91
CA LYS A 129 15.54 16.26 6.94
C LYS A 129 14.69 15.34 7.81
N LEU A 130 14.99 14.05 7.84
CA LEU A 130 14.31 13.12 8.75
C LEU A 130 14.58 13.47 10.22
N ASP A 131 15.83 13.82 10.54
CA ASP A 131 16.23 14.29 11.87
C ASP A 131 15.57 15.63 12.25
N GLU A 132 15.70 16.66 11.39
CA GLU A 132 15.12 18.00 11.63
C GLU A 132 13.59 17.97 11.84
N THR A 133 12.89 17.10 11.11
CA THR A 133 11.43 16.99 11.20
C THR A 133 10.98 16.04 12.32
N GLY A 134 11.89 15.18 12.80
CA GLY A 134 11.62 14.15 13.78
C GLY A 134 10.63 13.11 13.27
N VAL A 135 10.74 12.71 12.00
CA VAL A 135 9.92 11.62 11.46
C VAL A 135 10.09 10.37 12.31
N GLU A 136 8.99 9.70 12.65
CA GLU A 136 8.98 8.43 13.37
C GLU A 136 8.72 7.26 12.43
N ILE A 137 7.91 7.47 11.40
CA ILE A 137 7.43 6.41 10.49
C ILE A 137 7.51 6.90 9.05
N ILE A 138 8.12 6.11 8.18
CA ILE A 138 8.12 6.30 6.73
C ILE A 138 7.09 5.38 6.10
N VAL A 139 6.20 5.96 5.28
CA VAL A 139 5.27 5.20 4.43
C VAL A 139 5.75 5.28 2.98
N SER A 140 5.97 4.11 2.36
CA SER A 140 6.37 4.00 0.95
C SER A 140 5.16 3.76 0.06
N TYR A 141 4.90 4.70 -0.85
CA TYR A 141 3.94 4.63 -1.95
C TYR A 141 4.65 4.70 -3.31
N LEU A 142 5.83 4.09 -3.40
CA LEU A 142 6.58 4.01 -4.64
C LEU A 142 5.81 3.25 -5.74
N PRO A 143 6.18 3.41 -7.02
CA PRO A 143 5.61 2.60 -8.09
C PRO A 143 5.96 1.11 -7.95
N VAL A 144 5.15 0.25 -8.55
CA VAL A 144 5.44 -1.19 -8.64
C VAL A 144 6.71 -1.43 -9.47
N GLY A 145 7.54 -2.38 -9.03
CA GLY A 145 8.82 -2.70 -9.67
C GLY A 145 9.97 -1.76 -9.28
N SER A 146 9.80 -0.98 -8.21
CA SER A 146 10.80 -0.04 -7.69
C SER A 146 11.59 -0.65 -6.52
N ASP A 147 12.27 -1.77 -6.79
CA ASP A 147 12.93 -2.59 -5.76
C ASP A 147 14.16 -1.91 -5.16
N LYS A 148 15.05 -1.37 -6.00
CA LYS A 148 16.29 -0.72 -5.54
C LYS A 148 16.00 0.52 -4.71
N VAL A 149 15.03 1.35 -5.12
CA VAL A 149 14.65 2.52 -4.32
C VAL A 149 13.89 2.13 -3.05
N THR A 150 13.11 1.04 -3.05
CA THR A 150 12.46 0.56 -1.83
C THR A 150 13.49 0.03 -0.83
N GLN A 151 14.48 -0.72 -1.29
CA GLN A 151 15.62 -1.16 -0.48
C GLN A 151 16.46 0.01 0.05
N TYR A 152 16.67 1.05 -0.77
CA TYR A 152 17.32 2.29 -0.34
C TYR A 152 16.56 2.95 0.82
N TRP A 153 15.23 3.05 0.72
CA TRP A 153 14.41 3.64 1.78
C TRP A 153 14.35 2.74 3.02
N ALA A 154 14.29 1.42 2.87
CA ALA A 154 14.40 0.48 3.98
C ALA A 154 15.73 0.64 4.72
N GLN A 155 16.86 0.79 4.01
CA GLN A 155 18.16 1.06 4.63
C GLN A 155 18.18 2.45 5.29
N THR A 156 17.60 3.47 4.66
CA THR A 156 17.48 4.81 5.25
C THR A 156 16.69 4.78 6.56
N CYS A 157 15.65 3.96 6.65
CA CYS A 157 14.87 3.76 7.86
C CYS A 157 15.72 3.13 8.98
N LEU A 158 16.50 2.09 8.66
CA LEU A 158 17.44 1.46 9.59
C LEU A 158 18.53 2.43 10.07
N ASP A 159 18.99 3.32 9.20
CA ASP A 159 20.05 4.29 9.50
C ASP A 159 19.55 5.48 10.35
N THR A 160 18.25 5.76 10.33
CA THR A 160 17.63 6.93 11.00
C THR A 160 16.68 6.54 12.13
N ASN A 161 16.62 5.26 12.49
CA ASN A 161 15.73 4.72 13.52
C ASN A 161 14.24 5.04 13.28
N THR A 162 13.82 5.03 12.02
CA THR A 162 12.42 5.24 11.63
C THR A 162 11.74 3.92 11.27
N ALA A 163 10.50 3.74 11.70
CA ALA A 163 9.70 2.58 11.28
C ALA A 163 9.37 2.66 9.79
N PHE A 164 9.15 1.51 9.16
CA PHE A 164 8.87 1.44 7.72
C PHE A 164 7.54 0.73 7.42
N VAL A 165 6.67 1.41 6.68
CA VAL A 165 5.41 0.83 6.15
C VAL A 165 5.54 0.75 4.64
N ASN A 166 5.68 -0.47 4.13
CA ASN A 166 5.89 -0.75 2.72
C ASN A 166 4.56 -1.11 2.03
N CYS A 167 4.03 -0.22 1.19
CA CYS A 167 2.74 -0.45 0.53
C CYS A 167 2.86 -1.18 -0.82
N ILE A 168 4.07 -1.48 -1.29
CA ILE A 168 4.32 -1.98 -2.65
C ILE A 168 4.80 -3.45 -2.62
N PRO A 169 4.68 -4.21 -3.73
CA PRO A 169 5.13 -5.60 -3.80
C PRO A 169 6.64 -5.73 -4.04
N SER A 170 7.42 -5.02 -3.22
CA SER A 170 8.87 -5.19 -3.10
C SER A 170 9.13 -5.85 -1.75
N PHE A 171 9.82 -6.98 -1.72
CA PHE A 171 9.89 -7.83 -0.54
C PHE A 171 10.91 -7.28 0.46
N ILE A 172 10.42 -6.73 1.58
CA ILE A 172 11.21 -6.15 2.67
C ILE A 172 10.81 -6.81 3.99
N ALA A 173 9.53 -6.73 4.36
CA ALA A 173 9.08 -7.37 5.58
C ALA A 173 9.06 -8.90 5.42
N SER A 174 8.62 -9.40 4.26
CA SER A 174 8.50 -10.84 3.98
C SER A 174 9.85 -11.50 3.69
N GLU A 175 10.86 -10.74 3.29
CA GLU A 175 12.19 -11.27 2.98
C GLU A 175 13.01 -11.46 4.27
N GLY A 176 13.56 -12.67 4.45
CA GLY A 176 14.31 -13.03 5.66
C GLY A 176 15.51 -12.12 5.95
N LYS A 177 16.19 -11.59 4.92
CA LYS A 177 17.36 -10.70 5.11
C LYS A 177 16.97 -9.34 5.69
N TRP A 178 15.96 -8.69 5.10
CA TRP A 178 15.50 -7.37 5.55
C TRP A 178 14.78 -7.45 6.89
N GLY A 179 13.86 -8.41 7.06
CA GLY A 179 13.18 -8.63 8.34
C GLY A 179 14.14 -8.81 9.52
N ARG A 180 15.25 -9.56 9.33
CA ARG A 180 16.32 -9.70 10.34
C ARG A 180 17.00 -8.38 10.67
N LYS A 181 17.39 -7.58 9.67
CA LYS A 181 18.01 -6.26 9.91
C LYS A 181 17.12 -5.34 10.76
N PHE A 182 15.81 -5.30 10.48
CA PHE A 182 14.84 -4.53 11.27
C PHE A 182 14.71 -5.08 12.71
N THR A 183 14.77 -6.41 12.87
CA THR A 183 14.75 -7.07 14.19
C THR A 183 15.98 -6.69 15.01
N GLU A 184 17.18 -6.81 14.43
CA GLU A 184 18.46 -6.49 15.06
C GLU A 184 18.55 -5.02 15.51
N LYS A 185 18.03 -4.10 14.69
CA LYS A 185 18.00 -2.67 15.01
C LYS A 185 16.86 -2.27 15.96
N LYS A 186 15.96 -3.20 16.33
CA LYS A 186 14.75 -2.93 17.11
C LYS A 186 13.82 -1.88 16.47
N ILE A 187 13.74 -1.88 15.14
CA ILE A 187 12.92 -0.97 14.34
C ILE A 187 11.78 -1.77 13.71
N PRO A 188 10.51 -1.35 13.84
CA PRO A 188 9.41 -2.11 13.27
C PRO A 188 9.28 -1.87 11.76
N VAL A 189 8.88 -2.93 11.06
CA VAL A 189 8.50 -2.88 9.65
C VAL A 189 7.15 -3.56 9.44
N ILE A 190 6.29 -2.97 8.61
CA ILE A 190 5.01 -3.55 8.19
C ILE A 190 4.98 -3.59 6.67
N GLY A 191 4.78 -4.79 6.10
CA GLY A 191 4.80 -5.06 4.67
C GLY A 191 4.53 -6.54 4.36
N ASP A 192 4.41 -6.95 3.10
CA ASP A 192 4.56 -6.16 1.88
C ASP A 192 3.30 -6.22 0.99
N ASP A 193 3.12 -5.20 0.13
CA ASP A 193 1.96 -4.99 -0.75
C ASP A 193 0.64 -4.79 0.01
N ILE A 194 0.22 -3.53 0.22
CA ILE A 194 -0.96 -3.20 1.02
C ILE A 194 -2.24 -3.85 0.44
N LYS A 195 -3.12 -4.37 1.31
CA LYS A 195 -4.46 -4.81 0.92
C LYS A 195 -5.35 -3.61 0.54
N GLY A 196 -6.48 -3.89 -0.09
CA GLY A 196 -7.61 -2.97 -0.20
C GLY A 196 -8.77 -3.47 0.66
N GLN A 197 -9.66 -2.57 1.09
CA GLN A 197 -10.85 -2.90 1.86
C GLN A 197 -11.74 -3.91 1.11
N VAL A 198 -12.13 -3.53 -0.11
CA VAL A 198 -12.89 -4.35 -1.06
C VAL A 198 -12.17 -4.31 -2.39
N GLY A 199 -11.04 -5.00 -2.46
CA GLY A 199 -10.25 -5.15 -3.67
C GLY A 199 -10.59 -6.41 -4.46
N ALA A 200 -10.18 -6.45 -5.72
CA ALA A 200 -10.23 -7.63 -6.58
C ALA A 200 -9.77 -8.92 -5.86
N THR A 201 -8.57 -8.88 -5.29
CA THR A 201 -7.93 -10.03 -4.64
C THR A 201 -8.71 -10.56 -3.44
N ILE A 202 -9.24 -9.69 -2.57
CA ILE A 202 -9.99 -10.15 -1.38
C ILE A 202 -11.33 -10.76 -1.77
N VAL A 203 -12.03 -10.19 -2.76
CA VAL A 203 -13.28 -10.75 -3.27
C VAL A 203 -13.01 -12.13 -3.89
N HIS A 204 -11.97 -12.25 -4.71
CA HIS A 204 -11.61 -13.53 -5.33
C HIS A 204 -11.25 -14.60 -4.28
N ARG A 205 -10.33 -14.29 -3.37
CA ARG A 205 -9.96 -15.21 -2.29
C ARG A 205 -11.17 -15.64 -1.46
N THR A 206 -12.05 -14.70 -1.10
CA THR A 206 -13.21 -15.01 -0.25
C THR A 206 -14.18 -15.96 -0.95
N LEU A 207 -14.48 -15.71 -2.23
CA LEU A 207 -15.37 -16.57 -3.01
C LEU A 207 -14.73 -17.93 -3.33
N ALA A 208 -13.43 -17.95 -3.65
CA ALA A 208 -12.69 -19.19 -3.88
C ALA A 208 -12.66 -20.07 -2.61
N LYS A 209 -12.38 -19.47 -1.45
CA LYS A 209 -12.44 -20.16 -0.15
C LYS A 209 -13.85 -20.67 0.15
N LEU A 210 -14.88 -19.85 -0.08
CA LEU A 210 -16.27 -20.25 0.13
C LEU A 210 -16.62 -21.49 -0.72
N CYS A 211 -16.28 -21.47 -2.01
CA CYS A 211 -16.48 -22.59 -2.91
C CYS A 211 -15.77 -23.87 -2.40
N ASP A 212 -14.52 -23.76 -1.97
CA ASP A 212 -13.71 -24.88 -1.45
C ASP A 212 -14.21 -25.41 -0.09
N ASP A 213 -14.64 -24.51 0.80
CA ASP A 213 -15.22 -24.86 2.11
C ASP A 213 -16.57 -25.56 1.98
N ARG A 214 -17.36 -25.22 0.94
CA ARG A 214 -18.67 -25.84 0.65
C ARG A 214 -18.55 -27.15 -0.15
N GLY A 215 -17.34 -27.62 -0.42
CA GLY A 215 -17.09 -28.91 -1.08
C GLY A 215 -17.30 -28.89 -2.59
N THR A 216 -17.38 -27.71 -3.21
CA THR A 216 -17.35 -27.61 -4.67
C THR A 216 -15.90 -27.71 -5.16
N LYS A 217 -15.70 -28.28 -6.35
CA LYS A 217 -14.39 -28.30 -6.99
C LYS A 217 -14.24 -27.07 -7.87
N ILE A 218 -13.17 -26.28 -7.68
CA ILE A 218 -12.76 -25.24 -8.63
C ILE A 218 -11.85 -25.89 -9.67
N GLU A 219 -12.16 -25.71 -10.94
CA GLU A 219 -11.36 -26.23 -12.05
C GLU A 219 -10.56 -25.12 -12.74
N LYS A 220 -11.16 -23.92 -12.89
CA LYS A 220 -10.52 -22.78 -13.55
C LYS A 220 -10.94 -21.47 -12.90
N THR A 221 -10.05 -20.48 -12.92
CA THR A 221 -10.41 -19.13 -12.48
C THR A 221 -9.58 -18.07 -13.17
N TYR A 222 -10.18 -16.91 -13.42
CA TYR A 222 -9.43 -15.72 -13.80
C TYR A 222 -9.89 -14.47 -13.06
N GLN A 223 -8.99 -13.49 -12.95
CA GLN A 223 -9.23 -12.16 -12.43
C GLN A 223 -8.44 -11.13 -13.25
N ILE A 224 -9.19 -10.34 -14.00
CA ILE A 224 -8.72 -9.29 -14.92
C ILE A 224 -8.96 -7.94 -14.25
N ASN A 225 -7.96 -7.05 -14.28
CA ASN A 225 -8.07 -5.71 -13.71
C ASN A 225 -7.70 -4.64 -14.75
N VAL A 226 -8.54 -3.61 -14.88
CA VAL A 226 -8.27 -2.43 -15.73
C VAL A 226 -8.45 -1.13 -14.93
N GLY A 227 -7.71 -0.10 -15.30
CA GLY A 227 -7.76 1.22 -14.65
C GLY A 227 -7.06 2.31 -15.47
N GLY A 228 -7.23 3.58 -15.07
CA GLY A 228 -6.78 4.74 -15.85
C GLY A 228 -5.71 5.62 -15.18
N ASN A 229 -5.19 5.21 -14.02
CA ASN A 229 -4.20 5.99 -13.27
C ASN A 229 -2.76 5.57 -13.59
N THR A 230 -1.78 6.30 -13.04
CA THR A 230 -0.36 6.02 -13.29
C THR A 230 0.15 4.70 -12.72
N ASP A 231 -0.52 4.11 -11.71
CA ASP A 231 -0.18 2.74 -11.25
C ASP A 231 -0.48 1.74 -12.36
N PHE A 232 -1.65 1.83 -13.00
CA PHE A 232 -2.01 0.98 -14.14
C PHE A 232 -1.14 1.23 -15.37
N LEU A 233 -0.74 2.48 -15.62
CA LEU A 233 0.18 2.78 -16.73
C LEU A 233 1.58 2.22 -16.48
N ASN A 234 2.10 2.33 -15.26
CA ASN A 234 3.37 1.71 -14.86
C ASN A 234 3.32 0.18 -15.02
N MET A 235 2.14 -0.39 -14.80
CA MET A 235 1.87 -1.82 -14.94
C MET A 235 1.77 -2.31 -16.40
N LYS A 236 1.88 -1.45 -17.43
CA LYS A 236 2.05 -1.93 -18.82
C LYS A 236 3.43 -2.56 -19.06
N GLU A 237 4.41 -2.26 -18.21
CA GLU A 237 5.75 -2.81 -18.27
C GLU A 237 5.77 -4.20 -17.62
N GLN A 238 5.72 -5.26 -18.44
CA GLN A 238 5.58 -6.65 -17.96
C GLN A 238 6.68 -7.08 -16.99
N GLU A 239 7.92 -6.60 -17.18
CA GLU A 239 9.05 -6.90 -16.29
C GLU A 239 8.80 -6.41 -14.85
N ARG A 240 8.10 -5.28 -14.69
CA ARG A 240 7.74 -4.72 -13.38
C ARG A 240 6.59 -5.48 -12.71
N LEU A 241 5.89 -6.37 -13.42
CA LEU A 241 4.71 -7.06 -12.91
C LEU A 241 4.99 -8.39 -12.22
N VAL A 242 6.18 -8.97 -12.40
CA VAL A 242 6.49 -10.34 -11.98
C VAL A 242 6.14 -10.56 -10.51
N SER A 243 6.66 -9.73 -9.60
CA SER A 243 6.40 -9.83 -8.16
C SER A 243 4.92 -9.64 -7.80
N LYS A 244 4.21 -8.73 -8.50
CA LYS A 244 2.79 -8.44 -8.26
C LYS A 244 1.87 -9.55 -8.79
N ARG A 245 2.26 -10.24 -9.85
CA ARG A 245 1.55 -11.42 -10.36
C ARG A 245 1.72 -12.59 -9.37
N ILE A 246 2.94 -12.83 -8.91
CA ILE A 246 3.22 -13.83 -7.88
C ILE A 246 2.42 -13.55 -6.60
N SER A 247 2.49 -12.33 -6.05
CA SER A 247 1.79 -11.98 -4.80
C SER A 247 0.28 -12.19 -4.89
N LYS A 248 -0.34 -11.84 -6.03
CA LYS A 248 -1.77 -11.99 -6.25
C LYS A 248 -2.19 -13.44 -6.48
N THR A 249 -1.44 -14.19 -7.28
CA THR A 249 -1.74 -15.61 -7.52
C THR A 249 -1.63 -16.42 -6.23
N GLU A 250 -0.55 -16.24 -5.47
CA GLU A 250 -0.37 -16.93 -4.18
C GLU A 250 -1.43 -16.54 -3.15
N SER A 251 -1.92 -15.29 -3.18
CA SER A 251 -3.01 -14.85 -2.32
C SER A 251 -4.33 -15.63 -2.55
N VAL A 252 -4.58 -16.13 -3.76
CA VAL A 252 -5.74 -16.97 -4.08
C VAL A 252 -5.42 -18.45 -3.85
N GLN A 253 -4.29 -18.94 -4.36
CA GLN A 253 -3.88 -20.35 -4.24
C GLN A 253 -3.78 -20.80 -2.78
N SER A 254 -3.29 -19.94 -1.88
CA SER A 254 -3.15 -20.23 -0.44
C SER A 254 -4.46 -20.49 0.32
N GLN A 255 -5.61 -20.31 -0.35
CA GLN A 255 -6.93 -20.38 0.27
C GLN A 255 -7.68 -21.66 -0.11
N LEU A 256 -7.15 -22.38 -1.09
CA LEU A 256 -7.68 -23.64 -1.57
C LEU A 256 -6.99 -24.79 -0.83
N LYS A 257 -7.74 -25.83 -0.48
CA LYS A 257 -7.14 -27.08 0.04
C LYS A 257 -6.19 -27.73 -0.96
N GLN A 258 -6.52 -27.63 -2.24
CA GLN A 258 -5.71 -28.13 -3.35
C GLN A 258 -5.36 -27.00 -4.31
N ARG A 259 -4.07 -26.86 -4.60
CA ARG A 259 -3.56 -25.88 -5.55
C ARG A 259 -4.06 -26.20 -6.97
N LEU A 260 -4.53 -25.18 -7.69
CA LEU A 260 -4.82 -25.29 -9.11
C LEU A 260 -3.52 -25.39 -9.92
N ALA A 261 -3.55 -26.09 -11.06
CA ALA A 261 -2.45 -26.02 -12.01
C ALA A 261 -2.26 -24.57 -12.50
N ASP A 262 -1.00 -24.18 -12.74
CA ASP A 262 -0.65 -22.77 -12.99
C ASP A 262 -1.27 -22.21 -14.28
N ASP A 263 -1.68 -23.07 -15.21
CA ASP A 263 -2.37 -22.71 -16.46
C ASP A 263 -3.92 -22.64 -16.31
N GLN A 264 -4.46 -23.04 -15.15
CA GLN A 264 -5.89 -22.95 -14.84
C GLN A 264 -6.24 -21.72 -13.97
N ILE A 265 -5.24 -20.89 -13.66
CA ILE A 265 -5.41 -19.67 -12.89
C ILE A 265 -4.74 -18.47 -13.56
N TYR A 266 -5.50 -17.40 -13.77
CA TYR A 266 -4.96 -16.14 -14.26
C TYR A 266 -5.34 -14.99 -13.33
N VAL A 267 -4.36 -14.38 -12.67
CA VAL A 267 -4.60 -13.24 -11.78
C VAL A 267 -3.62 -12.13 -12.09
N GLY A 268 -4.11 -11.01 -12.62
CA GLY A 268 -3.20 -9.94 -13.03
C GLY A 268 -3.89 -8.61 -13.35
N PRO A 269 -3.09 -7.54 -13.48
CA PRO A 269 -3.50 -6.42 -14.31
C PRO A 269 -3.61 -6.85 -15.76
N SER A 270 -4.52 -6.23 -16.48
CA SER A 270 -4.83 -6.60 -17.85
C SER A 270 -4.59 -5.46 -18.80
N ASP A 271 -5.09 -4.25 -18.48
CA ASP A 271 -4.87 -3.10 -19.36
C ASP A 271 -5.02 -1.74 -18.67
N PHE A 272 -4.60 -0.71 -19.39
CA PHE A 272 -4.73 0.70 -19.05
C PHE A 272 -5.80 1.35 -19.95
N ILE A 273 -6.86 1.89 -19.33
CA ILE A 273 -7.95 2.58 -20.02
C ILE A 273 -7.97 4.04 -19.53
N PRO A 274 -7.45 5.01 -20.31
CA PRO A 274 -7.15 6.36 -19.83
C PRO A 274 -8.33 7.07 -19.15
N PHE A 275 -9.54 6.94 -19.72
CA PHE A 275 -10.72 7.65 -19.26
C PHE A 275 -11.34 7.08 -17.97
N LEU A 276 -10.88 5.91 -17.49
CA LEU A 276 -11.29 5.41 -16.17
C LEU A 276 -10.71 6.25 -15.02
N GLY A 277 -9.62 7.00 -15.27
CA GLY A 277 -8.98 7.82 -14.23
C GLY A 277 -8.68 6.99 -12.97
N ASN A 278 -9.29 7.35 -11.85
CA ASN A 278 -9.09 6.67 -10.57
C ASN A 278 -10.00 5.44 -10.34
N THR A 279 -10.97 5.23 -11.23
CA THR A 279 -11.83 4.04 -11.22
C THR A 279 -11.02 2.83 -11.64
N LYS A 280 -11.21 1.74 -10.89
CA LYS A 280 -10.70 0.42 -11.21
C LYS A 280 -11.86 -0.53 -11.41
N LEU A 281 -11.81 -1.26 -12.52
CA LEU A 281 -12.74 -2.35 -12.80
C LEU A 281 -12.00 -3.67 -12.63
N MET A 282 -12.70 -4.63 -12.03
CA MET A 282 -12.29 -6.02 -12.00
C MET A 282 -13.40 -6.88 -12.59
N PHE A 283 -12.98 -7.86 -13.39
CA PHE A 283 -13.81 -8.95 -13.90
C PHE A 283 -13.18 -10.25 -13.43
N MET A 284 -13.99 -11.11 -12.84
CA MET A 284 -13.56 -12.39 -12.32
C MET A 284 -14.54 -13.47 -12.73
N ARG A 285 -14.00 -14.67 -12.95
CA ARG A 285 -14.79 -15.86 -13.19
C ARG A 285 -14.20 -17.04 -12.44
N ILE A 286 -15.05 -17.81 -11.77
CA ILE A 286 -14.72 -19.11 -11.17
C ILE A 286 -15.56 -20.16 -11.90
N GLU A 287 -14.92 -21.23 -12.38
CA GLU A 287 -15.57 -22.38 -12.99
C GLU A 287 -15.23 -23.64 -12.23
N GLY A 288 -16.22 -24.53 -12.10
CA GLY A 288 -16.05 -25.71 -11.29
C GLY A 288 -17.18 -26.71 -11.43
N ARG A 289 -17.23 -27.64 -10.47
CA ARG A 289 -18.25 -28.70 -10.39
C ARG A 289 -18.83 -28.82 -8.99
N GLN A 290 -20.11 -29.13 -8.94
CA GLN A 290 -20.89 -29.37 -7.73
C GLN A 290 -21.34 -30.83 -7.66
N TRP A 291 -22.33 -31.11 -6.80
CA TRP A 291 -22.91 -32.45 -6.62
C TRP A 291 -23.23 -33.12 -7.96
N ALA A 292 -23.03 -34.45 -8.02
CA ALA A 292 -23.16 -35.26 -9.23
C ALA A 292 -22.28 -34.80 -10.41
N ASN A 293 -21.15 -34.14 -10.11
CA ASN A 293 -20.19 -33.66 -11.09
C ASN A 293 -20.78 -32.63 -12.09
N ILE A 294 -21.89 -32.00 -11.73
CA ILE A 294 -22.59 -31.01 -12.57
C ILE A 294 -21.76 -29.72 -12.60
N PRO A 295 -21.51 -29.13 -13.78
CA PRO A 295 -20.73 -27.91 -13.89
C PRO A 295 -21.46 -26.70 -13.28
N TYR A 296 -20.69 -25.77 -12.74
CA TYR A 296 -21.16 -24.44 -12.36
C TYR A 296 -20.13 -23.38 -12.76
N ASN A 297 -20.59 -22.14 -12.85
CA ASN A 297 -19.72 -20.99 -12.99
C ASN A 297 -20.28 -19.78 -12.23
N MET A 298 -19.40 -18.84 -11.90
CA MET A 298 -19.71 -17.59 -11.23
C MET A 298 -18.91 -16.48 -11.90
N GLU A 299 -19.58 -15.40 -12.30
CA GLU A 299 -18.95 -14.17 -12.79
C GLU A 299 -19.22 -13.01 -11.85
N VAL A 300 -18.20 -12.19 -11.62
CA VAL A 300 -18.27 -11.02 -10.76
C VAL A 300 -17.63 -9.83 -11.45
N ARG A 301 -18.36 -8.73 -11.50
CA ARG A 301 -17.83 -7.40 -11.85
C ARG A 301 -17.75 -6.56 -10.59
N LEU A 302 -16.59 -5.98 -10.34
CA LEU A 302 -16.36 -5.04 -9.25
C LEU A 302 -15.90 -3.69 -9.81
N GLU A 303 -16.50 -2.61 -9.32
CA GLU A 303 -16.12 -1.23 -9.63
C GLU A 303 -15.80 -0.51 -8.32
N VAL A 304 -14.61 0.08 -8.23
CA VAL A 304 -14.15 0.78 -7.02
C VAL A 304 -13.31 2.00 -7.37
N ASP A 305 -13.29 2.97 -6.46
CA ASP A 305 -12.21 3.95 -6.40
C ASP A 305 -10.96 3.27 -5.83
N ASP A 306 -9.89 3.20 -6.63
CA ASP A 306 -8.69 2.43 -6.28
C ASP A 306 -7.93 3.00 -5.07
N LYS A 307 -8.08 4.30 -4.76
CA LYS A 307 -7.32 4.98 -3.70
C LYS A 307 -8.09 5.06 -2.39
N ALA A 308 -9.41 5.20 -2.46
CA ALA A 308 -10.27 5.03 -1.29
C ALA A 308 -10.07 3.65 -0.65
N ASN A 309 -9.82 2.65 -1.49
CA ASN A 309 -9.72 1.25 -1.09
C ASN A 309 -8.52 0.95 -0.16
N SER A 310 -7.43 1.71 -0.21
CA SER A 310 -6.21 1.43 0.58
C SER A 310 -5.93 2.45 1.69
N ALA A 311 -6.51 3.64 1.61
CA ALA A 311 -6.22 4.74 2.54
C ALA A 311 -6.42 4.35 4.01
N GLY A 312 -7.56 3.74 4.35
CA GLY A 312 -7.87 3.35 5.72
C GLY A 312 -6.92 2.29 6.28
N ILE A 313 -6.53 1.32 5.45
CA ILE A 313 -5.60 0.24 5.82
C ILE A 313 -4.21 0.80 6.11
N VAL A 314 -3.76 1.80 5.37
CA VAL A 314 -2.47 2.46 5.66
C VAL A 314 -2.53 3.29 6.93
N ILE A 315 -3.66 3.93 7.22
CA ILE A 315 -3.86 4.62 8.51
C ILE A 315 -3.75 3.62 9.68
N ASP A 316 -4.33 2.42 9.55
CA ASP A 316 -4.14 1.33 10.51
C ASP A 316 -2.67 0.91 10.63
N ALA A 317 -1.98 0.71 9.51
CA ALA A 317 -0.56 0.32 9.50
C ALA A 317 0.33 1.34 10.22
N VAL A 318 0.13 2.64 9.99
CA VAL A 318 0.90 3.70 10.66
C VAL A 318 0.68 3.68 12.18
N ARG A 319 -0.58 3.53 12.63
CA ARG A 319 -0.89 3.47 14.07
C ARG A 319 -0.31 2.24 14.74
N LEU A 320 -0.34 1.09 14.07
CA LEU A 320 0.24 -0.16 14.58
C LEU A 320 1.77 -0.10 14.62
N ALA A 321 2.41 0.50 13.61
CA ALA A 321 3.85 0.77 13.62
C ALA A 321 4.23 1.69 14.78
N LYS A 322 3.40 2.69 15.10
CA LYS A 322 3.61 3.56 16.27
C LYS A 322 3.53 2.79 17.58
N ILE A 323 2.54 1.92 17.75
CA ILE A 323 2.43 1.05 18.94
C ILE A 323 3.67 0.15 19.06
N ALA A 324 4.13 -0.45 17.97
CA ALA A 324 5.34 -1.26 17.97
C ALA A 324 6.58 -0.45 18.37
N LEU A 325 6.72 0.79 17.87
CA LEU A 325 7.78 1.72 18.28
C LEU A 325 7.72 2.03 19.78
N ASP A 326 6.55 2.37 20.32
CA ASP A 326 6.41 2.67 21.76
C ASP A 326 6.73 1.45 22.63
N ARG A 327 6.43 0.24 22.15
CA ARG A 327 6.76 -1.04 22.81
C ARG A 327 8.19 -1.52 22.54
N LYS A 328 9.00 -0.75 21.81
CA LYS A 328 10.38 -1.10 21.41
C LYS A 328 10.48 -2.45 20.69
N MET A 329 9.44 -2.79 19.93
CA MET A 329 9.39 -4.00 19.11
C MET A 329 10.01 -3.73 17.74
N GLY A 330 10.99 -4.54 17.36
CA GLY A 330 11.61 -4.49 16.04
C GLY A 330 11.20 -5.65 15.14
N GLY A 331 11.56 -5.52 13.86
CA GLY A 331 11.29 -6.53 12.86
C GLY A 331 9.87 -6.45 12.29
N PRO A 332 9.50 -7.45 11.47
CA PRO A 332 8.16 -7.53 10.92
C PRO A 332 7.09 -7.71 12.00
N ILE A 333 6.11 -6.81 12.06
CA ILE A 333 4.98 -6.93 13.00
C ILE A 333 3.98 -7.93 12.44
N ILE A 334 4.21 -9.21 12.71
CA ILE A 334 3.53 -10.34 12.06
C ILE A 334 1.99 -10.20 12.03
N PRO A 335 1.28 -9.88 13.13
CA PRO A 335 -0.17 -9.73 13.09
C PRO A 335 -0.64 -8.61 12.16
N ALA A 336 0.06 -7.47 12.17
CA ALA A 336 -0.24 -6.33 11.31
C ALA A 336 0.07 -6.65 9.84
N CYS A 337 1.21 -7.28 9.55
CA CYS A 337 1.54 -7.73 8.20
C CYS A 337 0.48 -8.69 7.66
N ALA A 338 0.15 -9.75 8.40
CA ALA A 338 -0.80 -10.77 7.95
C ALA A 338 -2.19 -10.18 7.66
N TYR A 339 -2.64 -9.25 8.50
CA TYR A 339 -3.96 -8.67 8.34
C TYR A 339 -4.02 -7.58 7.27
N LEU A 340 -3.00 -6.73 7.13
CA LEU A 340 -3.03 -5.53 6.29
C LEU A 340 -2.34 -5.69 4.94
N MET A 341 -1.50 -6.70 4.76
CA MET A 341 -0.62 -6.87 3.60
C MET A 341 -0.96 -8.15 2.82
N LYS A 342 -0.80 -8.13 1.49
CA LYS A 342 -1.09 -9.27 0.61
C LYS A 342 -0.01 -10.34 0.69
N HIS A 343 1.23 -9.94 0.96
CA HIS A 343 2.38 -10.83 1.04
C HIS A 343 3.09 -10.68 2.40
N PRO A 344 2.48 -11.18 3.49
CA PRO A 344 3.07 -11.12 4.81
C PRO A 344 4.21 -12.14 4.98
N PRO A 345 5.09 -11.98 5.99
CA PRO A 345 6.13 -12.96 6.31
C PRO A 345 5.57 -14.31 6.77
N LYS A 346 4.37 -14.30 7.37
CA LYS A 346 3.62 -15.49 7.77
C LYS A 346 2.20 -15.38 7.24
N GLN A 347 1.80 -16.32 6.38
CA GLN A 347 0.44 -16.40 5.85
C GLN A 347 -0.53 -16.86 6.96
N MET A 348 -1.70 -16.25 6.99
CA MET A 348 -2.81 -16.56 7.90
C MET A 348 -4.12 -16.35 7.14
N SER A 349 -5.19 -17.03 7.55
CA SER A 349 -6.52 -16.65 7.08
C SER A 349 -6.90 -15.26 7.63
N ASP A 350 -7.76 -14.52 6.93
CA ASP A 350 -8.16 -13.18 7.40
C ASP A 350 -8.80 -13.20 8.80
N PRO A 351 -9.66 -14.17 9.19
CA PRO A 351 -10.19 -14.26 10.56
C PRO A 351 -9.11 -14.50 11.63
N GLU A 352 -8.14 -15.36 11.36
CA GLU A 352 -7.02 -15.61 12.29
C GLU A 352 -6.14 -14.38 12.44
N ALA A 353 -5.77 -13.76 11.31
CA ALA A 353 -4.97 -12.54 11.31
C ALA A 353 -5.69 -11.40 12.05
N LYS A 354 -7.03 -11.32 11.95
CA LYS A 354 -7.82 -10.36 12.73
C LYS A 354 -7.65 -10.61 14.21
N ASN A 355 -7.86 -11.85 14.66
CA ASN A 355 -7.78 -12.20 16.08
C ASN A 355 -6.38 -11.94 16.65
N GLU A 356 -5.32 -12.29 15.92
CA GLU A 356 -3.94 -12.00 16.32
C GLU A 356 -3.65 -10.50 16.37
N LEU A 357 -4.21 -9.73 15.43
CA LEU A 357 -4.09 -8.27 15.45
C LEU A 357 -4.81 -7.66 16.66
N GLU A 358 -6.01 -8.11 17.00
CA GLU A 358 -6.74 -7.64 18.19
C GLU A 358 -5.96 -7.92 19.49
N LYS A 359 -5.32 -9.10 19.59
CA LYS A 359 -4.42 -9.42 20.70
C LYS A 359 -3.26 -8.44 20.75
N PHE A 360 -2.58 -8.23 19.62
CA PHE A 360 -1.49 -7.26 19.53
C PHE A 360 -1.93 -5.86 19.96
N ILE A 361 -3.11 -5.38 19.55
CA ILE A 361 -3.60 -4.05 19.92
C ILE A 361 -3.78 -3.94 21.44
N LYS A 362 -4.33 -4.97 22.09
CA LYS A 362 -4.58 -5.00 23.55
C LYS A 362 -3.29 -4.99 24.40
N GLY A 363 -2.16 -5.36 23.82
CA GLY A 363 -0.89 -5.53 24.54
C GLY A 363 -0.74 -6.94 25.05
#